data_AF-A0A9X8HEM7-F1
#
_entry.id   AF-A0A9X8HEM7-F1
#
_cell.length_a   1.000
_cell.length_b   1.000
_cell.length_c   1.000
_cell.angle_alpha   90.00
_cell.angle_beta   90.00
_cell.angle_gamma   90.00
#
_symmetry.space_group_name_H-M   'P 1'
#
loop_
_entity.id
_entity.type
_entity.pdbx_description
1 polymer ?
#
loop_
_entity_poly.entity_id
_entity_poly.type
_entity_poly.pdbx_seq_one_letter_code
_entity_poly.pdbx_strand_id
1 'polypeptide(L)' 'MKSTACFAAALSLVGSAVPACAKEVALRFYSAQDYPLSEWNSKLYADVQKDNMNEWWLYNEEFLQLRSNSNQHECLDAYR' A
#
# COMPACT_ATOMS: atom_id res chain seq x y z
N MET A 1 14.70 -5.54 6.84
CA MET A 1 15.29 -4.29 6.30
C MET A 1 14.43 -3.14 6.80
N LYS A 2 15.01 -2.19 7.54
CA LYS A 2 14.29 -1.03 8.08
C LYS A 2 14.21 0.01 6.95
N SER A 3 13.01 0.28 6.43
CA SER A 3 12.80 1.44 5.57
C SER A 3 11.80 2.35 6.26
N THR A 4 12.33 3.21 7.13
CA THR A 4 11.60 4.35 7.69
C THR A 4 12.20 5.58 7.02
N ALA A 5 11.66 5.96 5.88
CA ALA A 5 12.01 7.22 5.23
C ALA A 5 10.98 8.27 5.65
N CYS A 6 11.22 8.93 6.78
CA CYS A 6 10.56 10.19 7.06
C CYS A 6 11.55 11.31 6.69
N PHE A 7 11.32 11.94 5.53
CA PHE A 7 12.04 13.16 5.18
C PHE A 7 11.53 14.29 6.07
N ALA A 8 12.41 14.84 6.91
CA ALA A 8 12.12 16.04 7.68
C ALA A 8 11.90 17.21 6.71
N ALA A 9 10.66 17.68 6.60
CA ALA A 9 10.35 18.91 5.89
C ALA A 9 10.82 20.10 6.74
N ALA A 10 11.81 20.85 6.24
CA ALA A 10 12.21 22.12 6.81
C ALA A 10 11.13 23.19 6.52
N LEU A 11 10.68 23.84 7.60
CA LEU A 11 9.92 25.08 7.74
C LEU A 11 9.28 25.70 6.47
N SER A 12 7.94 25.72 6.44
CA SER A 12 7.18 26.84 5.87
C SER A 12 5.97 27.13 6.76
N LEU A 13 5.86 28.39 7.19
CA LEU A 13 4.84 28.93 8.08
C LEU A 13 3.51 29.13 7.34
N VAL A 14 2.71 28.08 7.21
CA VAL A 14 1.25 28.19 7.06
C VAL A 14 0.64 26.86 7.48
N GLY A 15 -0.30 26.92 8.44
CA GLY A 15 -0.94 25.76 9.04
C GLY A 15 -1.54 24.82 8.00
N SER A 16 -0.80 23.77 7.68
CA SER A 16 -1.28 22.58 7.00
C SER A 16 -0.68 21.46 7.81
N ALA A 17 -1.52 20.70 8.52
CA ALA A 17 -1.07 19.52 9.23
C ALA A 17 -0.32 18.64 8.22
N VAL A 18 1.00 18.57 8.35
CA VAL A 18 1.82 17.63 7.61
C VAL A 18 1.28 16.26 8.03
N PRO A 19 0.73 15.43 7.12
CA PRO A 19 0.29 14.11 7.54
C PRO A 19 1.50 13.44 8.17
N ALA A 20 1.32 12.97 9.40
CA ALA A 20 2.33 12.20 10.08
C ALA A 20 2.76 11.08 9.13
N CYS A 21 4.06 10.84 9.03
CA CYS A 21 4.65 9.78 8.22
C CYS A 21 3.89 8.50 8.50
N ALA A 22 2.93 8.16 7.62
CA ALA A 22 1.92 7.18 7.97
C ALA A 22 2.63 5.85 8.19
N LYS A 23 2.29 5.17 9.30
CA LYS A 23 2.88 3.87 9.61
C LYS A 23 2.30 2.87 8.61
N GLU A 24 3.08 2.61 7.57
CA GLU A 24 2.72 1.68 6.51
C GLU A 24 3.37 0.32 6.77
N VAL A 25 2.55 -0.73 6.62
CA VAL A 25 2.98 -2.13 6.74
C VAL A 25 2.78 -2.80 5.39
N ALA A 26 3.84 -3.41 4.86
CA ALA A 26 3.76 -4.21 3.66
C ALA A 26 3.17 -5.59 3.98
N LEU A 27 2.09 -5.95 3.30
CA LEU A 27 1.36 -7.20 3.47
C LEU A 27 1.29 -7.96 2.14
N ARG A 28 1.14 -9.29 2.24
CA ARG A 28 0.73 -10.16 1.13
C ARG A 28 -0.48 -10.98 1.57
N PHE A 29 -1.48 -11.05 0.71
CA PHE A 29 -2.67 -11.87 0.93
C PHE A 29 -2.62 -13.07 0.00
N TYR A 30 -2.96 -14.23 0.53
CA TYR A 30 -2.99 -15.48 -0.23
C TYR A 30 -4.41 -16.04 -0.19
N SER A 31 -4.86 -16.57 -1.32
CA SER A 31 -6.08 -17.38 -1.38
C SER A 31 -5.87 -18.70 -0.63
N ALA A 32 -6.95 -19.46 -0.41
CA ALA A 32 -6.86 -20.80 0.18
C ALA A 32 -6.16 -21.83 -0.73
N GLN A 33 -5.80 -21.45 -1.97
CA GLN A 33 -5.01 -22.26 -2.91
C GLN A 33 -3.56 -21.76 -3.04
N ASP A 34 -3.10 -20.93 -2.10
CA ASP A 34 -1.76 -20.31 -2.09
C ASP A 34 -1.46 -19.40 -3.29
N TYR A 35 -2.50 -18.79 -3.88
CA TYR A 35 -2.34 -17.78 -4.92
C TYR A 35 -2.32 -16.37 -4.32
N PRO A 36 -1.24 -15.58 -4.51
CA PRO A 36 -1.21 -14.21 -4.02
C PRO A 36 -2.25 -13.31 -4.71
N LEU A 37 -2.87 -12.43 -3.94
CA LEU A 37 -3.70 -11.35 -4.46
C LEU A 37 -2.79 -10.28 -5.09
N SER A 38 -3.03 -9.99 -6.36
CA SER A 38 -2.26 -9.03 -7.15
C SER A 38 -3.13 -7.97 -7.81
N GLU A 39 -2.60 -6.76 -7.97
CA GLU A 39 -3.20 -5.68 -8.76
C GLU A 39 -2.47 -5.52 -10.09
N TRP A 40 -3.23 -5.47 -11.20
CA TRP A 40 -2.67 -5.13 -12.51
C TRP A 40 -3.66 -4.35 -13.35
N ASN A 41 -3.26 -3.16 -13.81
CA ASN A 41 -4.11 -2.26 -14.60
C ASN A 41 -5.49 -2.04 -13.95
N SER A 42 -5.50 -1.72 -12.66
CA SER A 42 -6.71 -1.42 -11.89
C SER A 42 -7.70 -2.58 -11.76
N LYS A 43 -7.18 -3.81 -11.85
CA LYS A 43 -7.95 -5.06 -11.69
C LYS A 43 -7.24 -5.97 -10.69
N LEU A 44 -8.05 -6.79 -10.02
CA LEU A 44 -7.57 -7.76 -9.03
C LEU A 44 -7.46 -9.15 -9.63
N TYR A 45 -6.39 -9.86 -9.30
CA TYR A 45 -6.10 -11.21 -9.76
C TYR A 45 -5.62 -12.06 -8.58
N ALA A 46 -5.95 -13.35 -8.59
CA ALA A 46 -5.37 -14.36 -7.71
C ALA A 46 -4.86 -15.49 -8.61
N ASP A 47 -3.54 -15.60 -8.73
CA ASP A 47 -2.87 -16.50 -9.67
C ASP A 47 -1.53 -16.98 -9.09
N VAL A 48 -0.80 -17.84 -9.79
CA VAL A 48 0.54 -18.29 -9.41
C VAL A 48 1.44 -17.10 -9.09
N GLN A 49 2.28 -17.28 -8.07
CA GLN A 49 3.21 -16.29 -7.57
C GLN A 49 4.20 -15.85 -8.67
N LYS A 50 4.32 -14.53 -8.82
CA LYS A 50 5.16 -13.83 -9.80
C LYS A 50 6.31 -13.07 -9.14
N ASP A 51 6.33 -12.97 -7.81
CA ASP A 51 7.38 -12.32 -7.01
C ASP A 51 7.67 -10.88 -7.44
N ASN A 52 6.61 -10.11 -7.70
CA ASN A 52 6.71 -8.72 -8.13
C ASN A 52 5.91 -7.77 -7.24
N MET A 53 6.02 -6.46 -7.48
CA MET A 53 5.40 -5.43 -6.64
C MET A 53 3.87 -5.47 -6.61
N ASN A 54 3.24 -6.07 -7.62
CA ASN A 54 1.78 -6.14 -7.74
C ASN A 54 1.15 -7.01 -6.66
N GLU A 55 1.90 -7.95 -6.11
CA GLU A 55 1.46 -8.89 -5.07
C GLU A 55 1.59 -8.33 -3.65
N TRP A 56 2.15 -7.12 -3.52
CA TRP A 56 2.35 -6.44 -2.25
C TRP A 56 1.32 -5.34 -2.06
N TRP A 57 0.89 -5.19 -0.82
CA TRP A 57 -0.10 -4.21 -0.41
C TRP A 57 0.45 -3.35 0.71
N LEU A 58 0.23 -2.05 0.62
CA LEU A 58 0.65 -1.09 1.64
C LEU A 58 -0.55 -0.79 2.52
N TYR A 59 -0.56 -1.35 3.72
CA TYR A 59 -1.57 -1.05 4.73
C TYR A 59 -1.17 0.19 5.50
N ASN A 60 -2.02 1.21 5.43
CA ASN A 60 -1.87 2.45 6.18
C ASN A 60 -2.66 2.36 7.48
N GLU A 61 -1.98 2.37 8.63
CA GLU A 61 -2.61 2.25 9.95
C GLU A 61 -3.43 3.48 10.36
N GLU A 62 -3.16 4.65 9.79
CA GLU A 62 -3.87 5.91 10.13
C GLU A 62 -5.22 5.99 9.41
N PHE A 63 -5.24 5.72 8.11
CA PHE A 63 -6.45 5.81 7.29
C PHE A 63 -7.20 4.48 7.17
N LEU A 64 -6.63 3.39 7.70
CA LEU A 64 -7.16 2.03 7.59
C LEU A 64 -7.39 1.61 6.13
N GLN A 65 -6.46 1.98 5.25
CA GLN A 65 -6.54 1.73 3.80
C GLN A 65 -5.48 0.73 3.35
N LEU A 66 -5.85 -0.13 2.41
CA LEU A 66 -4.95 -1.02 1.69
C LEU A 66 -4.71 -0.46 0.30
N ARG A 67 -3.49 -0.02 0.01
CA ARG A 67 -3.12 0.51 -1.31
C ARG A 67 -2.32 -0.51 -2.09
N SER A 68 -2.47 -0.50 -3.41
CA SER A 68 -1.58 -1.25 -4.30
C SER A 68 -0.15 -0.74 -4.12
N ASN A 69 0.82 -1.65 -3.97
CA ASN A 69 2.23 -1.26 -3.90
C ASN A 69 2.78 -0.88 -5.28
N SER A 70 2.25 -1.47 -6.36
CA SER A 70 2.57 -1.10 -7.75
C SER A 70 1.91 0.21 -8.19
N ASN A 71 0.77 0.57 -7.60
CA ASN A 71 0.05 1.81 -7.89
C ASN A 71 -0.57 2.43 -6.62
N GLN A 72 0.19 3.27 -5.94
CA GLN A 72 -0.18 3.85 -4.63
C GLN A 72 -1.37 4.82 -4.67
N HIS A 73 -1.88 5.14 -5.85
CA HIS A 73 -3.10 5.95 -6.02
C HIS A 73 -4.38 5.10 -6.00
N GLU A 74 -4.25 3.76 -6.02
CA GLU A 74 -5.38 2.84 -6.01
C GLU A 74 -5.47 2.12 -4.67
N CYS A 75 -6.70 2.10 -4.14
CA CYS A 75 -7.05 1.43 -2.91
C CYS A 75 -7.88 0.18 -3.20
N LEU A 76 -7.67 -0.86 -2.40
CA LEU A 76 -8.56 -2.00 -2.36
C LEU A 76 -9.87 -1.58 -1.69
N ASP A 77 -10.97 -1.63 -2.45
CA ASP A 77 -12.31 -1.30 -1.96
C ASP A 77 -13.29 -2.44 -2.29
N ALA A 78 -14.19 -2.73 -1.34
CA ALA A 78 -15.21 -3.77 -1.47
C ALA A 78 -16.42 -3.30 -2.28
N TYR A 79 -16.64 -1.98 -2.32
CA TYR A 79 -17.75 -1.36 -3.05
C TYR A 79 -17.19 -0.19 -3.84
N ARG A 80 -17.68 0.04 -5.06
CA ARG A 80 -17.31 1.26 -5.78
C ARG A 80 -17.77 2.51 -5.03
#